data_AF-A0A957EL71-F1
#
_entry.id   AF-A0A957EL71-F1
#
_cell.length_a   1.000
_cell.length_b   1.000
_cell.length_c   1.000
_cell.angle_alpha   90.00
_cell.angle_beta   90.00
_cell.angle_gamma   90.00
#
_symmetry.space_group_name_H-M   'P 1'
#
loop_
_entity.id
_entity.type
_entity.pdbx_description
1 polymer ?
#
loop_
_entity_poly.entity_id
_entity_poly.type
_entity_poly.pdbx_seq_one_letter_code
_entity_poly.pdbx_strand_id
1 'polypeptide(L)'
;TTQHSAKGLEWDAVFLVGIDGFWIPGSLDAPFLGVHDFLGGDPTAEASAQLRYLMQGEAGIYPERSATDSAHIEIISERLRLLYVGITRARRYLHLSRSRATRQYSKERDAEPATVMGVLYQYLQQEERKASTDPT
;
A
#
# COMPACT_ATOMS: atom_id res chain seq x y z
N THR A 1 8.63 11.10 -12.05
CA THR A 1 8.67 11.61 -10.67
C THR A 1 8.25 10.48 -9.75
N THR A 2 9.05 10.12 -8.75
CA THR A 2 8.60 9.15 -7.73
C THR A 2 7.49 9.82 -6.91
N GLN A 3 6.56 9.07 -6.33
CA GLN A 3 5.44 9.67 -5.56
C GLN A 3 5.91 10.65 -4.46
N HIS A 4 7.12 10.44 -3.93
CA HIS A 4 7.75 11.33 -2.97
C HIS A 4 8.12 12.71 -3.55
N SER A 5 8.52 12.78 -4.82
CA SER A 5 8.84 14.04 -5.51
C SER A 5 7.59 14.78 -6.03
N ALA A 6 6.41 14.20 -5.88
CA ALA A 6 5.15 14.78 -6.37
C ALA A 6 4.44 15.67 -5.35
N LYS A 7 4.93 15.75 -4.11
CA LYS A 7 4.30 16.51 -3.02
C LYS A 7 4.34 18.02 -3.32
N GLY A 8 3.17 18.66 -3.28
CA GLY A 8 3.02 20.11 -3.53
C GLY A 8 2.87 20.51 -4.99
N LEU A 9 2.89 19.55 -5.92
CA LEU A 9 2.60 19.76 -7.34
C LEU A 9 1.18 19.27 -7.65
N GLU A 10 0.59 19.74 -8.74
CA GLU A 10 -0.71 19.27 -9.22
C GLU A 10 -0.67 19.13 -10.74
N TRP A 11 -1.41 18.16 -11.29
CA TRP A 11 -1.46 17.92 -12.73
C TRP A 11 -2.90 17.71 -13.20
N ASP A 12 -3.16 18.08 -14.45
CA ASP A 12 -4.47 17.81 -15.08
C ASP A 12 -4.73 16.32 -15.21
N ALA A 13 -3.70 15.52 -15.50
CA ALA A 13 -3.79 14.06 -15.59
C ALA A 13 -2.69 13.37 -14.78
N VAL A 14 -3.05 12.34 -14.01
CA VAL A 14 -2.13 11.48 -13.25
C VAL A 14 -2.35 10.02 -13.62
N PHE A 15 -1.26 9.31 -13.89
CA PHE A 15 -1.25 7.88 -14.17
C PHE A 15 -0.50 7.18 -13.02
N LEU A 16 -1.22 6.40 -12.20
CA LEU A 16 -0.63 5.52 -11.22
C LEU A 16 -0.63 4.09 -11.77
N VAL A 17 0.56 3.60 -12.10
CA VAL A 17 0.77 2.34 -12.82
C VAL A 17 1.41 1.31 -11.91
N GLY A 18 1.04 0.05 -12.09
CA GLY A 18 1.66 -1.07 -11.37
C GLY A 18 1.19 -1.20 -9.92
N ILE A 19 -0.06 -0.82 -9.64
CA ILE A 19 -0.61 -0.98 -8.30
C ILE A 19 -1.08 -2.42 -8.10
N ASP A 20 -0.27 -3.19 -7.40
CA ASP A 20 -0.52 -4.59 -7.10
C ASP A 20 -0.37 -4.92 -5.61
N GLY A 21 -0.73 -6.14 -5.23
CA GLY A 21 -0.66 -6.63 -3.86
C GLY A 21 0.77 -6.75 -3.33
N PHE A 22 1.77 -6.71 -4.21
CA PHE A 22 3.17 -6.64 -3.79
C PHE A 22 3.56 -5.22 -3.40
N TRP A 23 3.06 -4.22 -4.12
CA TRP A 23 3.26 -2.81 -3.77
C TRP A 23 2.43 -2.37 -2.57
N ILE A 24 1.14 -2.73 -2.49
CA ILE A 24 0.27 -2.51 -1.31
C ILE A 24 -0.22 -3.86 -0.81
N PRO A 25 0.45 -4.44 0.21
CA PRO A 25 0.01 -5.68 0.83
C PRO A 25 -1.40 -5.56 1.42
N GLY A 26 -2.21 -6.59 1.20
CA GLY A 26 -3.59 -6.64 1.67
C GLY A 26 -3.76 -7.22 3.08
N SER A 27 -2.73 -7.88 3.62
CA SER A 27 -2.73 -8.54 4.93
C SER A 27 -1.32 -8.51 5.55
N LEU A 28 -1.21 -8.88 6.82
CA LEU A 28 0.07 -8.97 7.54
C LEU A 28 0.88 -10.21 7.15
N ASP A 29 0.22 -11.24 6.60
CA ASP A 29 0.84 -12.48 6.11
C ASP A 29 1.26 -12.38 4.63
N ALA A 30 0.98 -11.26 3.98
CA ALA A 30 1.38 -11.03 2.60
C ALA A 30 2.91 -10.86 2.50
N PRO A 31 3.52 -11.09 1.33
CA PRO A 31 4.96 -10.91 1.17
C PRO A 31 5.34 -9.42 1.31
N PHE A 32 6.19 -9.10 2.28
CA PHE A 32 6.80 -7.78 2.44
C PHE A 32 8.19 -7.75 1.81
N LEU A 33 8.46 -6.72 1.01
CA LEU A 33 9.76 -6.55 0.37
C LEU A 33 10.85 -6.41 1.44
N GLY A 34 11.86 -7.29 1.40
CA GLY A 34 13.00 -7.28 2.33
C GLY A 34 12.77 -8.04 3.63
N VAL A 35 11.57 -8.59 3.85
CA VAL A 35 11.27 -9.47 4.98
C VAL A 35 11.41 -10.92 4.52
N HIS A 36 12.05 -11.74 5.34
CA HIS A 36 12.26 -13.14 5.05
C HIS A 36 11.85 -14.01 6.24
N ASP A 37 10.87 -14.90 6.03
CA ASP A 37 10.31 -15.75 7.08
C ASP A 37 11.36 -16.62 7.79
N PHE A 38 12.45 -16.99 7.11
CA PHE A 38 13.54 -17.78 7.71
C PHE A 38 14.29 -17.04 8.82
N LEU A 39 14.20 -15.70 8.87
CA LEU A 39 14.80 -14.88 9.92
C LEU A 39 13.88 -14.72 11.14
N GLY A 40 12.68 -15.32 11.12
CA GLY A 40 11.72 -15.22 12.22
C GLY A 40 10.98 -13.88 12.29
N GLY A 41 11.02 -13.08 11.22
CA GLY A 41 10.37 -11.77 11.13
C GLY A 41 11.24 -10.74 10.42
N ASP A 42 10.91 -9.45 10.56
CA ASP A 42 11.76 -8.36 10.10
C ASP A 42 12.84 -8.09 11.17
N PRO A 43 14.12 -8.45 10.91
CA PRO A 43 15.18 -8.27 11.91
C PRO A 43 15.40 -6.80 12.29
N THR A 44 15.10 -5.87 11.38
CA THR A 44 15.19 -4.43 11.65
C THR A 44 14.08 -3.98 12.58
N ALA A 45 12.86 -4.49 12.36
CA ALA A 45 11.72 -4.22 13.23
C ALA A 45 11.94 -4.77 14.64
N GLU A 46 12.39 -6.01 14.75
CA GLU A 46 12.69 -6.67 16.03
C GLU A 46 13.79 -5.93 16.80
N ALA A 47 14.89 -5.58 16.14
CA ALA A 47 15.98 -4.80 16.76
C ALA A 47 15.48 -3.42 17.24
N SER A 48 14.67 -2.75 16.42
CA SER A 48 14.11 -1.43 16.75
C SER A 48 13.10 -1.50 17.90
N ALA A 49 12.33 -2.58 18.01
CA ALA A 49 11.41 -2.79 19.12
C ALA A 49 12.15 -3.11 20.42
N GLN A 50 13.20 -3.94 20.38
CA GLN A 50 14.04 -4.20 21.55
C GLN A 50 14.70 -2.90 22.06
N LEU A 51 15.20 -2.06 21.16
CA LEU A 51 15.78 -0.77 21.53
C LEU A 51 14.75 0.17 22.17
N ARG A 52 13.55 0.29 21.57
CA ARG A 52 12.45 1.11 22.13
C ARG A 52 12.01 0.60 23.50
N TYR A 53 11.95 -0.71 23.69
CA TYR A 53 11.66 -1.31 24.98
C TYR A 53 12.71 -0.94 26.05
N LEU A 54 14.01 -1.02 25.72
CA LEU A 54 15.08 -0.61 26.64
C LEU A 54 15.05 0.88 26.98
N MET A 55 14.68 1.73 26.02
CA MET A 55 14.69 3.19 26.20
C MET A 55 13.43 3.73 26.90
N GLN A 56 12.27 3.15 26.61
CA GLN A 56 10.95 3.72 26.96
C GLN A 56 10.02 2.73 27.66
N GLY A 57 10.42 1.46 27.79
CA GLY A 57 9.57 0.40 28.35
C GLY A 57 8.44 -0.07 27.42
N GLU A 58 8.43 0.39 26.17
CA GLU A 58 7.38 0.10 25.19
C GLU A 58 7.79 -1.06 24.26
N ALA A 59 7.00 -2.14 24.27
CA ALA A 59 7.17 -3.27 23.36
C ALA A 59 6.20 -3.12 22.18
N GLY A 60 6.67 -2.54 21.08
CA GLY A 60 5.88 -2.34 19.87
C GLY A 60 5.00 -1.08 19.90
N ILE A 61 4.48 -0.72 18.72
CA ILE A 61 3.72 0.54 18.53
C ILE A 61 2.22 0.30 18.68
N TYR A 62 1.76 -0.93 18.43
CA TYR A 62 0.36 -1.32 18.50
C TYR A 62 0.12 -2.32 19.65
N PRO A 63 -0.95 -2.17 20.45
CA PRO A 63 -1.26 -3.10 21.54
C PRO A 63 -1.41 -4.53 21.03
N GLU A 64 -0.83 -5.49 21.74
CA GLU A 64 -0.95 -6.94 21.46
C GLU A 64 -0.40 -7.41 20.09
N ARG A 65 0.48 -6.62 19.45
CA ARG A 65 1.11 -6.97 18.18
C ARG A 65 2.60 -7.24 18.34
N SER A 66 3.13 -8.16 17.53
CA SER A 66 4.57 -8.36 17.41
C SER A 66 5.24 -7.10 16.83
N ALA A 67 6.56 -6.97 16.99
CA ALA A 67 7.31 -5.88 16.37
C ALA A 67 7.25 -5.96 14.84
N THR A 68 7.34 -7.17 14.29
CA THR A 68 7.16 -7.45 12.87
C THR A 68 5.77 -7.05 12.38
N ASP A 69 4.68 -7.42 13.08
CA ASP A 69 3.31 -7.02 12.74
C ASP A 69 3.17 -5.49 12.73
N SER A 70 3.74 -4.83 13.75
CA SER A 70 3.70 -3.37 13.85
C SER A 70 4.41 -2.71 12.66
N ALA A 71 5.58 -3.23 12.26
CA ALA A 71 6.30 -2.74 11.09
C ALA A 71 5.52 -3.00 9.79
N HIS A 72 4.88 -4.16 9.64
CA HIS A 72 4.02 -4.46 8.50
C HIS A 72 2.84 -3.48 8.40
N ILE A 73 2.21 -3.14 9.52
CA ILE A 73 1.13 -2.13 9.58
C ILE A 73 1.64 -0.76 9.15
N GLU A 74 2.80 -0.31 9.64
CA GLU A 74 3.40 0.97 9.26
C GLU A 74 3.70 1.01 7.75
N ILE A 75 4.26 -0.07 7.21
CA ILE A 75 4.57 -0.19 5.79
C ILE A 75 3.30 -0.10 4.94
N ILE A 76 2.24 -0.84 5.28
CA ILE A 76 0.95 -0.77 4.58
C ILE A 76 0.39 0.66 4.67
N SER A 77 0.43 1.26 5.86
CA SER A 77 -0.08 2.61 6.11
C SER A 77 0.63 3.66 5.25
N GLU A 78 1.96 3.60 5.16
CA GLU A 78 2.73 4.53 4.33
C GLU A 78 2.44 4.33 2.84
N ARG A 79 2.29 3.09 2.38
CA ARG A 79 1.94 2.81 0.98
C ARG A 79 0.54 3.31 0.61
N LEU A 80 -0.43 3.17 1.52
CA LEU A 80 -1.76 3.77 1.37
C LEU A 80 -1.70 5.30 1.38
N ARG A 81 -0.86 5.89 2.25
CA ARG A 81 -0.64 7.35 2.27
C ARG A 81 -0.08 7.85 0.95
N LEU A 82 0.88 7.14 0.36
CA LEU A 82 1.46 7.47 -0.94
C LEU A 82 0.46 7.32 -2.09
N LEU A 83 -0.39 6.29 -2.05
CA LEU A 83 -1.50 6.14 -3.00
C LEU A 83 -2.46 7.32 -2.90
N TYR A 84 -2.89 7.68 -1.69
CA TYR A 84 -3.76 8.83 -1.45
C TYR A 84 -3.14 10.13 -1.94
N VAL A 85 -1.85 10.35 -1.67
CA VAL A 85 -1.12 11.50 -2.22
C VAL A 85 -1.12 11.44 -3.74
N GLY A 86 -0.90 10.28 -4.37
CA GLY A 86 -0.95 10.17 -5.84
C GLY A 86 -2.33 10.52 -6.42
N ILE A 87 -3.40 10.03 -5.79
CA ILE A 87 -4.79 10.28 -6.19
C ILE A 87 -5.12 11.78 -6.11
N THR A 88 -4.78 12.42 -5.00
CA THR A 88 -5.12 13.83 -4.74
C THR A 88 -4.32 14.83 -5.59
N ARG A 89 -3.38 14.36 -6.42
CA ARG A 89 -2.62 15.20 -7.35
C ARG A 89 -3.30 15.37 -8.71
N ALA A 90 -4.31 14.55 -8.99
CA ALA A 90 -5.08 14.61 -10.23
C ALA A 90 -6.17 15.68 -10.13
N ARG A 91 -6.16 16.65 -11.04
CA ARG A 91 -7.20 17.69 -11.12
C ARG A 91 -8.36 17.32 -12.04
N ARG A 92 -8.10 16.60 -13.14
CA ARG A 92 -9.14 16.23 -14.13
C ARG A 92 -9.22 14.74 -14.38
N TYR A 93 -8.07 14.09 -14.60
CA TYR A 93 -8.02 12.69 -14.99
C TYR A 93 -7.10 11.90 -14.08
N LEU A 94 -7.61 10.78 -13.56
CA LEU A 94 -6.84 9.81 -12.80
C LEU A 94 -6.96 8.45 -13.49
N HIS A 95 -5.82 7.89 -13.87
CA HIS A 95 -5.74 6.53 -14.39
C HIS A 95 -5.00 5.65 -13.39
N LEU A 96 -5.66 4.57 -12.98
CA LEU A 96 -5.09 3.53 -12.13
C LEU A 96 -4.93 2.27 -12.97
N SER A 97 -3.76 1.66 -12.96
CA SER A 97 -3.54 0.41 -13.67
C SER A 97 -2.72 -0.59 -12.88
N ARG A 98 -2.94 -1.86 -13.20
CA ARG A 98 -2.20 -2.99 -12.68
C ARG A 98 -1.88 -3.99 -13.78
N SER A 99 -0.81 -4.74 -13.60
CA SER A 99 -0.48 -5.88 -14.45
C SER A 99 -0.94 -7.17 -13.78
N ARG A 100 -1.44 -8.12 -14.57
CA ARG A 100 -1.85 -9.44 -14.05
C ARG A 100 -0.64 -10.34 -13.74
N ALA A 101 0.41 -10.22 -14.53
CA ALA A 101 1.69 -10.86 -14.29
C ALA A 101 2.79 -9.80 -14.38
N THR A 102 3.77 -9.88 -13.49
CA THR A 102 4.97 -9.05 -13.54
C THR A 102 6.18 -9.94 -13.73
N ARG A 103 7.12 -9.49 -14.58
CA ARG A 103 8.41 -10.15 -14.72
C ARG A 103 9.35 -9.56 -13.69
N GLN A 104 9.70 -10.33 -12.68
CA GLN A 104 10.75 -9.96 -11.75
C GLN A 104 11.96 -10.85 -12.05
N TYR A 105 13.03 -10.20 -12.52
CA TYR A 105 14.21 -10.88 -13.04
C TYR A 105 13.87 -11.81 -14.23
N SER A 106 13.95 -13.13 -14.04
CA SER A 106 13.69 -14.16 -15.08
C SER A 106 12.47 -15.03 -14.78
N LYS A 107 11.69 -14.71 -13.74
CA LYS A 107 10.48 -15.46 -13.38
C LYS A 107 9.26 -14.57 -13.56
N GLU A 108 8.26 -15.10 -14.25
CA GLU A 108 6.94 -14.51 -14.33
C GLU A 108 6.22 -14.86 -13.04
N ARG A 109 5.78 -13.83 -12.31
CA ARG A 109 5.02 -13.99 -11.08
C ARG A 109 3.63 -13.46 -11.34
N ASP A 110 2.62 -14.25 -11.01
CA ASP A 110 1.26 -13.76 -10.93
C ASP A 110 1.23 -12.65 -9.87
N ALA A 111 0.80 -11.47 -10.30
CA ALA A 111 0.64 -10.34 -9.41
C ALA A 111 -0.74 -10.46 -8.79
N GLU A 112 -0.81 -10.51 -7.47
CA GLU A 112 -2.10 -10.40 -6.78
C GLU A 112 -2.66 -8.98 -6.93
N PRO A 113 -3.99 -8.80 -7.03
CA PRO A 113 -4.60 -7.48 -7.01
C PRO A 113 -4.42 -6.83 -5.63
N ALA A 114 -4.11 -5.53 -5.61
CA ALA A 114 -4.09 -4.77 -4.37
C ALA A 114 -5.53 -4.70 -3.82
N THR A 115 -5.74 -5.01 -2.54
CA THR A 115 -7.08 -4.94 -1.91
C THR A 115 -7.75 -3.59 -2.12
N VAL A 116 -6.98 -2.51 -2.03
CA VAL A 116 -7.47 -1.14 -2.26
C VAL A 116 -8.06 -0.92 -3.66
N MET A 117 -7.57 -1.64 -4.68
CA MET A 117 -8.15 -1.55 -6.03
C MET A 117 -9.57 -2.13 -6.07
N GLY A 118 -9.81 -3.23 -5.35
CA GLY A 118 -11.14 -3.80 -5.19
C GLY A 118 -12.10 -2.84 -4.49
N VAL A 119 -11.64 -2.19 -3.42
CA VAL A 119 -12.42 -1.18 -2.68
C VAL A 119 -12.77 0.03 -3.56
N LEU A 120 -11.78 0.58 -4.28
CA LEU A 120 -12.00 1.70 -5.19
C LEU A 120 -12.96 1.33 -6.33
N TYR A 121 -12.81 0.14 -6.91
CA TYR A 121 -13.69 -0.35 -7.96
C TYR A 121 -15.14 -0.45 -7.46
N GLN A 122 -15.36 -1.02 -6.28
CA GLN A 122 -16.70 -1.11 -5.68
C GLN A 122 -17.29 0.28 -5.42
N TYR A 123 -16.50 1.22 -4.92
CA TYR A 123 -16.93 2.61 -4.70
C TYR A 123 -17.38 3.28 -6.01
N LEU A 124 -16.58 3.18 -7.08
CA LEU A 124 -16.92 3.76 -8.38
C LEU A 124 -18.22 3.17 -8.96
N GLN A 125 -18.39 1.85 -8.87
CA GLN A 125 -19.62 1.16 -9.29
C GLN A 125 -20.86 1.61 -8.50
N GLN A 126 -20.69 1.98 -7.22
CA GLN A 126 -21.78 2.52 -6.41
C GLN A 126 -22.15 3.94 -6.86
N GLU A 127 -21.17 4.78 -7.16
CA GLU A 127 -21.40 6.15 -7.63
C GLU A 127 -22.04 6.18 -9.02
N GLU A 128 -21.60 5.33 -9.95
CA GLU A 128 -22.22 5.20 -11.28
C GLU A 128 -23.70 4.80 -11.17
N ARG A 129 -24.00 3.83 -10.29
CA ARG A 129 -25.39 3.39 -10.06
C ARG A 129 -26.24 4.51 -9.45
N LYS A 130 -25.71 5.30 -8.52
CA LYS A 130 -26.42 6.46 -7.95
C LYS A 130 -26.70 7.51 -9.02
N ALA A 131 -25.70 7.85 -9.84
CA ALA A 131 -25.86 8.79 -10.94
C ALA A 131 -26.89 8.34 -11.98
N SER A 132 -27.03 7.02 -12.21
CA SER A 132 -28.08 6.49 -13.09
C SER A 132 -29.48 6.45 -12.47
N THR A 133 -29.59 6.55 -11.15
CA THR A 133 -30.87 6.45 -10.42
C THR A 133 -31.48 7.82 -10.11
N ASP A 134 -30.69 8.91 -10.16
CA ASP A 134 -31.16 10.30 -10.08
C ASP A 134 -31.13 10.97 -11.48
N PRO A 135 -32.20 10.87 -12.29
CA PRO A 135 -32.37 11.71 -13.46
C PRO A 135 -32.89 13.07 -12.99
N THR A 136 -32.01 14.03 -12.74
CA THR A 136 -32.40 15.45 -12.73
C THR A 136 -32.45 15.97 -14.16
#